data_AF-A0A8T7K5A5-F1
#
_entry.id   AF-A0A8T7K5A5-F1
#
_cell.length_a   1.000
_cell.length_b   1.000
_cell.length_c   1.000
_cell.angle_alpha   90.00
_cell.angle_beta   90.00
_cell.angle_gamma   90.00
#
_symmetry.space_group_name_H-M   'P 1'
#
loop_
_entity.id
_entity.type
_entity.pdbx_description
1 polymer ?
#
loop_
_entity_poly.entity_id
_entity_poly.type
_entity_poly.pdbx_seq_one_letter_code
_entity_poly.pdbx_strand_id
1 'polypeptide(L)'
;MNQTNTLKAADKSTMRNPLDIPIVFIANRFGPRSKEVERFIKFAIVGAIGAIIDFGLVFILQATILPPANDLSVVLAVSAGFIAAVLSNFTWNRLWTYPDSRSRSIRRQLAQFAIINFIGWAIRTLWVKFVYLPLGAFFMPILLPEIRIFRPGYIPTEHGEAKLGTMIALLIGVVVVMVWNFFANRYWTYSDVN
;
A
#
# COMPACT_ATOMS: atom_id res chain seq x y z
N MET A 1 -11.07 -32.08 34.34
CA MET A 1 -9.97 -31.91 33.37
C MET A 1 -10.14 -30.52 32.76
N ASN A 2 -9.35 -29.55 33.24
CA ASN A 2 -9.71 -28.14 33.25
C ASN A 2 -9.41 -27.40 31.92
N GLN A 3 -10.41 -26.67 31.42
CA GLN A 3 -10.32 -25.72 30.28
C GLN A 3 -9.43 -24.49 30.56
N THR A 4 -8.94 -24.29 31.79
CA THR A 4 -8.09 -23.16 32.16
C THR A 4 -6.62 -23.26 31.69
N ASN A 5 -6.21 -24.38 31.09
CA ASN A 5 -4.83 -24.59 30.64
C ASN A 5 -4.56 -24.16 29.18
N THR A 6 -5.57 -23.83 28.37
CA THR A 6 -5.35 -23.42 26.97
C THR A 6 -5.08 -21.91 26.82
N LEU A 7 -5.46 -21.10 27.81
CA LEU A 7 -5.15 -19.66 27.83
C LEU A 7 -3.71 -19.35 28.31
N LYS A 8 -2.93 -20.36 28.68
CA LYS A 8 -1.54 -20.22 29.18
C LYS A 8 -0.44 -20.47 28.15
N ALA A 9 -0.79 -20.68 26.89
CA ALA A 9 0.17 -20.82 25.78
C ALA A 9 0.08 -19.67 24.76
N ALA A 10 -0.51 -18.53 25.14
CA ALA A 10 -0.25 -17.28 24.44
C ALA A 10 1.17 -16.86 24.81
N ASP A 11 2.10 -17.15 23.91
CA ASP A 11 3.51 -16.78 24.00
C ASP A 11 3.68 -15.34 24.52
N LYS A 12 4.45 -15.22 25.59
CA LYS A 12 4.59 -14.03 26.43
C LYS A 12 5.48 -12.95 25.78
N SER A 13 5.62 -12.92 24.45
CA SER A 13 6.70 -12.15 23.79
C SER A 13 6.29 -11.15 22.69
N THR A 14 5.03 -11.04 22.27
CA THR A 14 4.70 -10.39 20.98
C THR A 14 3.92 -9.07 20.99
N MET A 15 3.40 -8.56 22.11
CA MET A 15 2.77 -7.23 22.10
C MET A 15 3.83 -6.13 22.17
N ARG A 16 4.30 -5.68 21.00
CA ARG A 16 5.26 -4.56 20.86
C ARG A 16 4.62 -3.28 20.33
N ASN A 17 3.43 -3.33 19.72
CA ASN A 17 2.74 -2.16 19.16
C ASN A 17 1.29 -2.08 19.67
N PRO A 18 0.78 -0.92 20.13
CA PRO A 18 -0.63 -0.76 20.51
C PRO A 18 -1.62 -1.11 19.39
N LEU A 19 -1.21 -1.03 18.12
CA LEU A 19 -2.00 -1.44 16.97
C LEU A 19 -2.17 -2.97 16.85
N ASP A 20 -1.34 -3.78 17.51
CA ASP A 20 -1.44 -5.25 17.44
C ASP A 20 -2.78 -5.75 17.98
N ILE A 21 -3.31 -5.12 19.04
CA ILE A 21 -4.54 -5.52 19.71
C ILE A 21 -5.76 -5.50 18.76
N PRO A 22 -6.10 -4.36 18.11
CA PRO A 22 -7.23 -4.33 17.18
C PRO A 22 -6.98 -5.20 15.94
N ILE A 23 -5.73 -5.30 15.47
CA ILE A 23 -5.40 -6.12 14.28
C ILE A 23 -5.65 -7.60 14.56
N VAL A 24 -5.10 -8.14 15.66
CA VAL A 24 -5.26 -9.55 16.03
C VAL A 24 -6.72 -9.87 16.31
N PHE A 25 -7.45 -8.95 16.95
CA PHE A 25 -8.89 -9.11 17.17
C PHE A 25 -9.68 -9.28 15.86
N ILE A 26 -9.39 -8.44 14.85
CA ILE A 26 -10.03 -8.56 13.53
C ILE A 26 -9.58 -9.85 12.84
N ALA A 27 -8.29 -10.14 12.86
CA ALA A 27 -7.70 -11.30 12.19
C ALA A 27 -8.23 -12.64 12.73
N ASN A 28 -8.47 -12.73 14.05
CA ASN A 28 -9.01 -13.94 14.70
C ASN A 28 -10.42 -14.31 14.21
N ARG A 29 -11.17 -13.37 13.60
CA ARG A 29 -12.47 -13.68 12.98
C ARG A 29 -12.36 -14.57 11.75
N PHE A 30 -11.16 -14.73 11.18
CA PHE A 30 -10.91 -15.53 9.98
C PHE A 30 -10.41 -16.95 10.28
N GLY A 31 -10.53 -17.41 11.53
CA GLY A 31 -10.27 -18.79 11.93
C GLY A 31 -8.87 -19.28 11.54
N PRO A 32 -8.73 -20.36 10.73
CA PRO A 32 -7.42 -20.90 10.34
C PRO A 32 -6.50 -19.92 9.59
N ARG A 33 -7.06 -18.87 8.98
CA ARG A 33 -6.31 -17.88 8.19
C ARG A 33 -5.90 -16.65 9.01
N SER A 34 -6.14 -16.63 10.32
CA SER A 34 -5.91 -15.46 11.17
C SER A 34 -4.51 -14.87 11.03
N LYS A 35 -3.47 -15.70 11.06
CA LYS A 35 -2.07 -15.23 10.94
C LYS A 35 -1.80 -14.50 9.61
N GLU A 36 -2.32 -14.99 8.50
CA GLU A 36 -2.12 -14.35 7.19
C GLU A 36 -2.94 -13.07 7.07
N VAL A 37 -4.13 -13.02 7.66
CA VAL A 37 -4.93 -11.78 7.74
C VAL A 37 -4.23 -10.73 8.62
N GLU A 38 -3.65 -11.13 9.76
CA GLU A 38 -2.86 -10.24 10.60
C GLU A 38 -1.69 -9.63 9.82
N ARG A 39 -0.92 -10.46 9.11
CA ARG A 39 0.20 -10.03 8.26
C ARG A 39 -0.28 -9.11 7.14
N PHE A 40 -1.41 -9.41 6.50
CA PHE A 40 -1.98 -8.58 5.45
C PHE A 40 -2.38 -7.20 5.96
N ILE A 41 -3.06 -7.12 7.11
CA ILE A 41 -3.46 -5.85 7.71
C ILE A 41 -2.22 -5.03 8.11
N LYS A 42 -1.22 -5.65 8.75
CA LYS A 42 0.05 -4.97 9.07
C LYS A 42 0.75 -4.46 7.82
N PHE A 43 0.84 -5.29 6.79
CA PHE A 43 1.43 -4.92 5.49
C PHE A 43 0.70 -3.73 4.85
N ALA A 44 -0.64 -3.73 4.87
CA ALA A 44 -1.45 -2.64 4.34
C ALA A 44 -1.25 -1.33 5.14
N ILE A 45 -1.20 -1.40 6.47
CA ILE A 45 -0.92 -0.25 7.35
C ILE A 45 0.47 0.32 7.04
N VAL A 46 1.49 -0.54 6.98
CA VAL A 46 2.85 -0.13 6.63
C VAL A 46 2.87 0.53 5.25
N GLY A 47 2.22 -0.08 4.25
CA GLY A 47 2.10 0.49 2.91
C GLY A 47 1.45 1.88 2.89
N ALA A 48 0.40 2.09 3.68
CA ALA A 48 -0.25 3.38 3.83
C ALA A 48 0.68 4.43 4.48
N ILE A 49 1.43 4.05 5.52
CA ILE A 49 2.47 4.90 6.13
C ILE A 49 3.53 5.28 5.09
N GLY A 50 4.00 4.33 4.28
CA GLY A 50 4.94 4.60 3.20
C GLY A 50 4.40 5.61 2.18
N ALA A 51 3.12 5.51 1.80
CA ALA A 51 2.50 6.47 0.89
C ALA A 51 2.43 7.88 1.51
N ILE A 52 2.12 7.99 2.81
CA ILE A 52 2.13 9.28 3.52
C ILE A 52 3.56 9.86 3.54
N ILE A 53 4.57 9.04 3.79
CA ILE A 53 5.98 9.46 3.76
C ILE A 53 6.39 9.93 2.36
N ASP A 54 5.98 9.21 1.31
CA ASP A 54 6.27 9.56 -0.08
C ASP A 54 5.70 10.95 -0.41
N PHE A 55 4.38 11.11 -0.34
CA PHE A 55 3.71 12.36 -0.68
C PHE A 55 4.13 13.51 0.24
N GLY A 56 4.30 13.24 1.54
CA GLY A 56 4.75 14.23 2.51
C GLY A 56 6.17 14.73 2.21
N LEU A 57 7.10 13.83 1.89
CA LEU A 57 8.48 14.21 1.58
C LEU A 57 8.56 14.96 0.25
N VAL A 58 7.83 14.52 -0.78
CA VAL A 58 7.75 15.25 -2.07
C VAL A 58 7.21 16.65 -1.84
N PHE A 59 6.13 16.79 -1.06
CA PHE A 59 5.53 18.09 -0.76
C PHE A 59 6.50 19.02 -0.02
N ILE A 60 7.17 18.53 1.02
CA ILE A 60 8.15 19.31 1.79
C ILE A 60 9.33 19.74 0.92
N LEU A 61 9.90 18.82 0.12
CA LEU A 61 11.03 19.11 -0.75
C LEU A 61 10.66 20.16 -1.81
N GLN A 62 9.49 20.03 -2.44
CA GLN A 62 9.00 21.00 -3.42
C GLN A 62 8.66 22.37 -2.81
N ALA A 63 8.27 22.41 -1.54
CA ALA A 63 8.03 23.66 -0.84
C ALA A 63 9.31 24.36 -0.34
N THR A 64 10.47 23.68 -0.34
CA THR A 64 11.70 24.18 0.30
C THR A 64 12.93 24.15 -0.61
N ILE A 65 13.53 22.98 -0.80
CA ILE A 65 14.89 22.82 -1.36
C ILE A 65 14.85 22.49 -2.87
N LEU A 66 13.78 21.83 -3.33
CA LEU A 66 13.61 21.35 -4.70
C LEU A 66 12.29 21.84 -5.32
N PRO A 67 12.07 23.17 -5.42
CA PRO A 67 10.87 23.69 -6.06
C PRO A 67 10.72 23.14 -7.49
N PRO A 68 9.49 22.90 -7.96
CA PRO A 68 9.21 22.30 -9.28
C PRO A 68 9.43 23.31 -10.42
N ALA A 69 10.60 23.97 -10.43
CA ALA A 69 11.01 24.97 -11.41
C ALA A 69 11.59 24.35 -12.68
N ASN A 70 12.05 23.09 -12.61
CA ASN A 70 12.52 22.33 -13.76
C ASN A 70 12.30 20.82 -13.52
N ASP A 71 12.40 20.04 -14.60
CA ASP A 71 12.16 18.59 -14.58
C ASP A 71 13.11 17.85 -13.63
N LEU A 72 14.37 18.30 -13.55
CA LEU A 72 15.37 17.66 -12.67
C LEU A 72 14.96 17.76 -11.20
N SER A 73 14.54 18.93 -10.72
CA SER A 73 14.07 19.12 -9.35
C SER A 73 12.84 18.25 -9.04
N VAL A 74 11.91 18.13 -9.99
CA VAL A 74 10.72 17.27 -9.84
C VAL A 74 11.12 15.81 -9.74
N VAL A 75 11.99 15.34 -10.63
CA VAL A 75 12.48 13.95 -10.65
C VAL A 75 13.24 13.63 -9.36
N LEU A 76 14.10 14.54 -8.88
CA LEU A 76 14.84 14.35 -7.63
C LEU A 76 13.91 14.28 -6.41
N ALA A 77 12.93 15.18 -6.31
CA ALA A 77 11.97 15.18 -5.20
C ALA A 77 11.13 13.90 -5.17
N VAL A 78 10.57 13.49 -6.31
CA VAL A 78 9.79 12.25 -6.44
C VAL A 78 10.64 11.01 -6.18
N SER A 79 11.88 10.98 -6.67
CA SER A 79 12.80 9.85 -6.41
C SER A 79 13.15 9.73 -4.93
N ALA A 80 13.40 10.85 -4.24
CA ALA A 80 13.68 10.87 -2.81
C ALA A 80 12.47 10.38 -1.98
N GLY A 81 11.27 10.85 -2.31
CA GLY A 81 10.00 10.36 -1.72
C GLY A 81 9.84 8.86 -1.86
N PHE A 82 9.99 8.35 -3.09
CA PHE A 82 9.88 6.93 -3.39
C PHE A 82 10.90 6.08 -2.63
N ILE A 83 12.18 6.49 -2.60
CA ILE A 83 13.23 5.76 -1.87
C ILE A 83 12.93 5.74 -0.37
N ALA A 84 12.55 6.88 0.22
CA ALA A 84 12.20 6.98 1.63
C ALA A 84 11.01 6.06 1.98
N ALA A 85 9.99 6.04 1.13
CA ALA A 85 8.83 5.16 1.30
C ALA A 85 9.19 3.68 1.20
N VAL A 86 10.01 3.28 0.22
CA VAL A 86 10.48 1.89 0.09
C VAL A 86 11.29 1.45 1.31
N LEU A 87 12.22 2.29 1.78
CA LEU A 87 13.04 1.99 2.96
C LEU A 87 12.20 1.91 4.24
N SER A 88 11.26 2.85 4.43
CA SER A 88 10.33 2.83 5.55
C SER A 88 9.47 1.55 5.52
N ASN A 89 8.85 1.26 4.38
CA ASN A 89 8.00 0.09 4.21
C ASN A 89 8.77 -1.21 4.45
N PHE A 90 9.97 -1.33 3.91
CA PHE A 90 10.82 -2.50 4.13
C PHE A 90 11.18 -2.65 5.61
N THR A 91 11.57 -1.55 6.26
CA THR A 91 11.97 -1.55 7.67
C THR A 91 10.83 -2.01 8.56
N TRP A 92 9.65 -1.41 8.43
CA TRP A 92 8.49 -1.79 9.23
C TRP A 92 7.98 -3.20 8.89
N ASN A 93 8.01 -3.61 7.63
CA ASN A 93 7.64 -4.99 7.29
C ASN A 93 8.59 -6.01 7.90
N ARG A 94 9.90 -5.75 7.92
CA ARG A 94 10.88 -6.66 8.54
C ARG A 94 10.82 -6.62 10.07
N LEU A 95 10.52 -5.48 10.69
CA LEU A 95 10.50 -5.33 12.16
C LEU A 95 9.17 -5.73 12.80
N TRP A 96 8.05 -5.56 12.10
CA TRP A 96 6.71 -5.70 12.68
C TRP A 96 5.82 -6.73 11.96
N THR A 97 5.80 -6.74 10.63
CA THR A 97 4.96 -7.69 9.85
C THR A 97 5.56 -9.10 9.79
N TYR A 98 6.88 -9.19 9.60
CA TYR A 98 7.65 -10.43 9.46
C TYR A 98 8.89 -10.42 10.37
N PRO A 99 8.73 -10.27 11.71
CA PRO A 99 9.84 -10.14 12.65
C PRO A 99 10.77 -11.37 12.66
N ASP A 100 10.26 -12.54 12.29
CA ASP A 100 11.01 -13.81 12.25
C ASP A 100 11.97 -13.89 11.06
N SER A 101 11.74 -13.10 10.01
CA SER A 101 12.58 -13.04 8.80
C SER A 101 13.96 -12.38 9.02
N ARG A 102 14.23 -11.87 10.23
CA ARG A 102 15.42 -11.07 10.56
C ARG A 102 16.73 -11.87 10.55
N SER A 103 16.67 -13.20 10.53
CA SER A 103 17.83 -14.09 10.42
C SER A 103 18.51 -14.05 9.04
N ARG A 104 17.81 -13.56 8.00
CA ARG A 104 18.33 -13.45 6.63
C ARG A 104 19.02 -12.11 6.34
N SER A 105 19.85 -12.14 5.30
CA SER A 105 20.54 -10.96 4.75
C SER A 105 19.56 -9.84 4.40
N ILE A 106 19.79 -8.66 4.99
CA ILE A 106 19.00 -7.45 4.76
C ILE A 106 19.06 -6.97 3.31
N ARG A 107 20.24 -7.08 2.67
CA ARG A 107 20.44 -6.62 1.30
C ARG A 107 19.59 -7.43 0.32
N ARG A 108 19.55 -8.76 0.50
CA ARG A 108 18.78 -9.65 -0.36
C ARG A 108 17.28 -9.37 -0.24
N GLN A 109 16.76 -9.28 0.99
CA GLN A 109 15.34 -9.01 1.21
C GLN A 109 14.94 -7.61 0.72
N LEU A 110 15.78 -6.59 0.92
CA LEU A 110 15.52 -5.24 0.41
C LEU A 110 15.47 -5.25 -1.12
N ALA A 111 16.40 -5.94 -1.79
CA ALA A 111 16.39 -6.06 -3.24
C ALA A 111 15.14 -6.77 -3.76
N GLN A 112 14.75 -7.91 -3.15
CA GLN A 112 13.51 -8.62 -3.50
C GLN A 112 12.27 -7.74 -3.29
N PHE A 113 12.19 -7.07 -2.14
CA PHE A 113 11.09 -6.16 -1.81
C PHE A 113 11.01 -5.01 -2.83
N ALA A 114 12.13 -4.37 -3.16
CA ALA A 114 12.19 -3.29 -4.14
C ALA A 114 11.76 -3.76 -5.54
N ILE A 115 12.23 -4.94 -5.99
CA ILE A 115 11.85 -5.54 -7.27
C ILE A 115 10.34 -5.78 -7.33
N ILE A 116 9.76 -6.38 -6.28
CA ILE A 116 8.31 -6.62 -6.21
C ILE A 116 7.57 -5.28 -6.30
N ASN A 117 7.92 -4.28 -5.48
CA ASN A 117 7.24 -2.99 -5.51
C ASN A 117 7.33 -2.30 -6.88
N PHE A 118 8.48 -2.41 -7.56
CA PHE A 118 8.67 -1.87 -8.90
C PHE A 118 7.78 -2.58 -9.93
N ILE A 119 7.73 -3.92 -9.92
CA ILE A 119 6.84 -4.70 -10.79
C ILE A 119 5.38 -4.32 -10.52
N GLY A 120 4.99 -4.22 -9.25
CA GLY A 120 3.64 -3.80 -8.87
C GLY A 120 3.28 -2.42 -9.42
N TRP A 121 4.20 -1.46 -9.29
CA TRP A 121 4.03 -0.13 -9.90
C TRP A 121 3.89 -0.19 -11.43
N ALA A 122 4.70 -1.00 -12.11
CA ALA A 122 4.62 -1.17 -13.56
C ALA A 122 3.28 -1.78 -13.98
N ILE A 123 2.83 -2.85 -13.31
CA ILE A 123 1.52 -3.49 -13.55
C ILE A 123 0.39 -2.46 -13.35
N ARG A 124 0.42 -1.69 -12.25
CA ARG A 124 -0.57 -0.64 -11.99
C ARG A 124 -0.61 0.39 -13.11
N THR A 125 0.56 0.83 -13.55
CA THR A 125 0.68 1.88 -14.58
C THR A 125 0.16 1.39 -15.92
N LEU A 126 0.48 0.15 -16.31
CA LEU A 126 -0.07 -0.48 -17.51
C LEU A 126 -1.58 -0.64 -17.42
N TRP A 127 -2.10 -1.13 -16.28
CA TRP A 127 -3.53 -1.21 -16.03
C TRP A 127 -4.20 0.14 -16.27
N VAL A 128 -3.78 1.19 -15.55
CA VAL A 128 -4.37 2.54 -15.67
C VAL A 128 -4.34 3.02 -17.12
N LYS A 129 -3.22 2.87 -17.81
CA LYS A 129 -3.05 3.28 -19.22
C LYS A 129 -4.12 2.69 -20.14
N PHE A 130 -4.52 1.43 -19.93
CA PHE A 130 -5.49 0.76 -20.79
C PHE A 130 -6.96 0.92 -20.36
N VAL A 131 -7.23 1.09 -19.07
CA VAL A 131 -8.61 1.09 -18.56
C VAL A 131 -9.19 2.45 -18.17
N TYR A 132 -8.39 3.53 -18.13
CA TYR A 132 -8.90 4.81 -17.65
C TYR A 132 -10.04 5.37 -18.53
N LEU A 133 -9.94 5.30 -19.87
CA LEU A 133 -11.00 5.76 -20.77
C LEU A 133 -12.31 4.97 -20.62
N PRO A 134 -12.32 3.62 -20.74
CA PRO A 134 -13.58 2.88 -20.63
C PRO A 134 -14.22 3.00 -19.24
N LEU A 135 -13.42 3.07 -18.17
CA LEU A 135 -13.96 3.31 -16.83
C LEU A 135 -14.56 4.72 -16.70
N GLY A 136 -13.90 5.74 -17.26
CA GLY A 136 -14.41 7.11 -17.25
C GLY A 136 -15.78 7.21 -17.93
N ALA A 137 -15.89 6.69 -19.15
CA ALA A 137 -17.13 6.67 -19.92
C ALA A 137 -18.25 5.89 -19.19
N PHE A 138 -17.92 4.77 -18.53
CA PHE A 138 -18.90 3.97 -17.79
C PHE A 138 -19.41 4.67 -16.52
N PHE A 139 -18.51 5.26 -15.73
CA PHE A 139 -18.87 5.84 -14.42
C PHE A 139 -19.36 7.28 -14.48
N MET A 140 -19.00 8.05 -15.51
CA MET A 140 -19.45 9.44 -15.65
C MET A 140 -20.98 9.60 -15.58
N PRO A 141 -21.81 8.88 -16.35
CA PRO A 141 -23.26 9.04 -16.26
C PRO A 141 -23.82 8.65 -14.88
N ILE A 142 -23.20 7.68 -14.21
CA ILE A 142 -23.61 7.20 -12.87
C ILE A 142 -23.33 8.27 -11.81
N LEU A 143 -22.17 8.93 -11.88
CA LEU A 143 -21.71 9.89 -10.87
C LEU A 143 -22.11 11.35 -11.19
N LEU A 144 -22.60 11.62 -12.41
CA LEU A 144 -23.00 12.96 -12.84
C LEU A 144 -24.04 13.63 -11.92
N PRO A 145 -25.09 12.93 -11.43
CA PRO A 145 -26.05 13.53 -10.50
C PRO A 145 -25.37 14.05 -9.24
N GLU A 146 -24.48 13.25 -8.64
CA GLU A 146 -23.77 13.61 -7.41
C GLU A 146 -22.77 14.74 -7.65
N ILE A 147 -22.07 14.73 -8.78
CA ILE A 147 -21.15 15.81 -9.16
C ILE A 147 -21.90 17.15 -9.29
N ARG A 148 -23.13 17.13 -9.81
CA ARG A 148 -23.95 18.33 -9.99
C ARG A 148 -24.50 18.90 -8.68
N ILE A 149 -24.57 18.11 -7.61
CA ILE A 149 -24.88 18.62 -6.26
C ILE A 149 -23.78 19.59 -5.81
N PHE A 150 -22.51 19.25 -6.05
CA PHE A 150 -21.37 20.07 -5.63
C PHE A 150 -20.93 21.11 -6.68
N ARG A 151 -21.17 20.86 -7.98
CA ARG A 151 -20.96 21.80 -9.08
C ARG A 151 -22.20 21.90 -9.96
N PRO A 152 -23.19 22.73 -9.57
CA PRO A 152 -24.36 23.00 -10.39
C PRO A 152 -23.94 23.50 -11.78
N GLY A 153 -24.43 22.86 -12.84
CA GLY A 153 -24.08 23.18 -14.22
C GLY A 153 -22.85 22.46 -14.78
N TYR A 154 -22.26 21.48 -14.06
CA TYR A 154 -21.21 20.64 -14.64
C TYR A 154 -21.72 19.87 -15.88
N ILE A 155 -21.01 20.06 -16.99
CA ILE A 155 -21.19 19.35 -18.26
C ILE A 155 -19.98 18.41 -18.42
N PRO A 156 -20.21 17.10 -18.58
CA PRO A 156 -19.12 16.16 -18.88
C PRO A 156 -18.33 16.58 -20.12
N THR A 157 -17.01 16.49 -20.01
CA THR A 157 -16.07 16.69 -21.11
C THR A 157 -15.16 15.48 -21.20
N GLU A 158 -14.55 15.24 -22.37
CA GLU A 158 -13.61 14.13 -22.55
C GLU A 158 -12.49 14.13 -21.50
N HIS A 159 -11.96 15.31 -21.17
CA HIS A 159 -10.95 15.46 -20.12
C HIS A 159 -11.50 15.17 -18.71
N GLY A 160 -12.76 15.55 -18.44
CA GLY A 160 -13.44 15.24 -17.18
C GLY A 160 -13.63 13.74 -16.97
N GLU A 161 -14.10 13.06 -18.02
CA GLU A 161 -14.28 11.60 -18.04
C GLU A 161 -12.94 10.86 -17.90
N ALA A 162 -11.94 11.27 -18.66
CA ALA A 162 -10.59 10.72 -18.55
C ALA A 162 -10.01 10.88 -17.15
N LYS A 163 -10.20 12.04 -16.51
CA LYS A 163 -9.76 12.29 -15.14
C LYS A 163 -10.47 11.38 -14.15
N LEU A 164 -11.80 11.28 -14.23
CA LEU A 164 -12.60 10.41 -13.37
C LEU A 164 -12.16 8.95 -13.53
N GLY A 165 -12.06 8.48 -14.77
CA GLY A 165 -11.61 7.14 -15.11
C GLY A 165 -10.20 6.84 -14.62
N THR A 166 -9.28 7.81 -14.68
CA THR A 166 -7.92 7.67 -14.14
C THR A 166 -7.96 7.47 -12.62
N MET A 167 -8.78 8.23 -11.88
CA MET A 167 -8.88 8.10 -10.42
C MET A 167 -9.47 6.74 -10.02
N ILE A 168 -10.51 6.27 -10.72
CA ILE A 168 -11.12 4.96 -10.47
C ILE A 168 -10.14 3.83 -10.81
N ALA A 169 -9.50 3.90 -11.98
CA ALA A 169 -8.50 2.93 -12.40
C ALA A 169 -7.32 2.87 -11.42
N LEU A 170 -6.87 4.03 -10.94
CA LEU A 170 -5.80 4.14 -9.94
C LEU A 170 -6.21 3.48 -8.62
N LEU A 171 -7.41 3.77 -8.11
CA LEU A 171 -7.91 3.17 -6.86
C LEU A 171 -7.96 1.65 -6.94
N ILE A 172 -8.57 1.11 -8.01
CA ILE A 172 -8.63 -0.34 -8.25
C ILE A 172 -7.21 -0.92 -8.37
N GLY A 173 -6.38 -0.28 -9.18
CA GLY A 173 -5.00 -0.71 -9.43
C GLY A 173 -4.15 -0.76 -8.16
N VAL A 174 -4.28 0.25 -7.27
CA VAL A 174 -3.61 0.26 -5.96
C VAL A 174 -4.05 -0.92 -5.10
N VAL A 175 -5.35 -1.20 -5.01
CA VAL A 175 -5.88 -2.30 -4.20
C VAL A 175 -5.39 -3.65 -4.73
N VAL A 176 -5.50 -3.89 -6.04
CA VAL A 176 -5.06 -5.14 -6.66
C VAL A 176 -3.55 -5.33 -6.50
N VAL A 177 -2.77 -4.30 -6.76
CA VAL A 177 -1.30 -4.37 -6.63
C VAL A 177 -0.87 -4.51 -5.18
N MET A 178 -1.59 -3.92 -4.22
CA MET A 178 -1.31 -4.14 -2.79
C MET A 178 -1.49 -5.62 -2.41
N VAL A 179 -2.57 -6.26 -2.87
CA VAL A 179 -2.80 -7.69 -2.64
C VAL A 179 -1.72 -8.53 -3.30
N TRP A 180 -1.38 -8.24 -4.55
CA TRP A 180 -0.29 -8.93 -5.25
C TRP A 180 1.06 -8.73 -4.55
N ASN A 181 1.40 -7.50 -4.16
CA ASN A 181 2.62 -7.16 -3.43
C ASN A 181 2.71 -7.94 -2.11
N PHE A 182 1.61 -8.07 -1.37
CA PHE A 182 1.56 -8.83 -0.14
C PHE A 182 1.93 -10.30 -0.39
N PHE A 183 1.24 -10.98 -1.32
CA PHE A 183 1.49 -12.39 -1.59
C PHE A 183 2.87 -12.63 -2.20
N ALA A 184 3.31 -11.77 -3.13
CA ALA A 184 4.65 -11.86 -3.71
C ALA A 184 5.73 -11.74 -2.62
N ASN A 185 5.61 -10.79 -1.69
CA ASN A 185 6.55 -10.67 -0.58
C ASN A 185 6.45 -11.84 0.41
N ARG A 186 5.23 -12.28 0.71
CA ARG A 186 4.98 -13.40 1.61
C ARG A 186 5.64 -14.69 1.15
N TYR A 187 5.56 -14.99 -0.15
CA TYR A 187 6.08 -16.23 -0.73
C TYR A 187 7.51 -16.14 -1.25
N TRP A 188 8.03 -14.94 -1.56
CA TRP A 188 9.38 -14.78 -2.09
C TRP A 188 10.35 -14.11 -1.12
N THR A 189 10.03 -12.89 -0.65
CA THR A 189 10.90 -12.11 0.25
C THR A 189 10.97 -12.71 1.65
N TYR A 190 9.84 -13.20 2.17
CA TYR A 190 9.66 -13.73 3.53
C TYR A 190 9.25 -15.21 3.53
N SER A 191 9.72 -15.94 2.52
CA SER A 191 9.41 -17.37 2.29
C SER A 191 9.74 -18.30 3.46
N ASP A 192 10.62 -17.87 4.36
CA ASP A 192 11.12 -18.61 5.52
C ASP A 192 10.28 -18.44 6.79
N VAL A 193 9.27 -17.58 6.74
CA VAL A 193 8.37 -17.36 7.87
C VAL A 193 7.22 -18.38 7.82
N ASN A 194 7.14 -19.22 8.86
CA ASN A 194 6.08 -20.22 9.06
C ASN A 194 4.74 -19.60 9.49
#